data_AF-A0A2A5CAX7-F1
#
_entry.id   AF-A0A2A5CAX7-F1
#
_cell.length_a   1.000
_cell.length_b   1.000
_cell.length_c   1.000
_cell.angle_alpha   90.00
_cell.angle_beta   90.00
_cell.angle_gamma   90.00
#
_symmetry.space_group_name_H-M   'P 1'
#
loop_
_entity.id
_entity.type
_entity.pdbx_description
1 polymer ?
#
loop_
_entity_poly.entity_id
_entity_poly.type
_entity_poly.pdbx_seq_one_letter_code
_entity_poly.pdbx_strand_id
1 'polypeptide(L)'
;MISWEIKGEALGNCNCDYGCPCQFNALPTHGSCEAAVGYQINEGHFGDVSLDGLRAAMVVWWPGPVHEGNGKMQIIVDEKANDEQRDAIVSIIHGEETDPMSTVWSVYSTMCPTKLETLSKPIELEIDIEERIGKISVPDVFVTSGEPIRNPITGAIHRARIDLPYGFEYDIAEIGSASTEATGAIKLSLKKSYAQFNKFHMNNNGPVRKAA
;
A
#
# COMPACT_ATOMS: atom_id res chain seq x y z
N MET A 1 -16.47 2.49 -18.10
CA MET A 1 -15.58 2.73 -16.97
C MET A 1 -16.27 3.73 -16.05
N ILE A 2 -16.53 3.39 -14.79
CA ILE A 2 -17.06 4.31 -13.78
C ILE A 2 -15.93 5.25 -13.37
N SER A 3 -16.17 6.56 -13.44
CA SER A 3 -15.14 7.54 -13.07
C SER A 3 -14.87 7.49 -11.57
N TRP A 4 -13.59 7.43 -11.18
CA TRP A 4 -13.17 7.50 -9.79
C TRP A 4 -11.86 8.28 -9.67
N GLU A 5 -11.67 8.93 -8.53
CA GLU A 5 -10.44 9.60 -8.14
C GLU A 5 -10.33 9.54 -6.62
N ILE A 6 -9.16 9.16 -6.10
CA ILE A 6 -8.89 9.15 -4.65
C ILE A 6 -7.53 9.79 -4.34
N LYS A 7 -7.51 10.52 -3.22
CA LYS A 7 -6.34 11.20 -2.66
C LYS A 7 -6.20 10.82 -1.21
N GLY A 8 -4.96 10.64 -0.77
CA GLY A 8 -4.72 10.36 0.63
C GLY A 8 -3.29 10.01 0.95
N GLU A 9 -3.12 9.22 2.00
CA GLU A 9 -1.83 8.88 2.60
C GLU A 9 -1.73 7.37 2.80
N ALA A 10 -0.54 6.83 2.58
CA ALA A 10 -0.26 5.42 2.70
C ALA A 10 0.97 5.16 3.57
N LEU A 11 0.90 4.07 4.33
CA LEU A 11 2.04 3.44 4.98
C LEU A 11 2.15 2.01 4.46
N GLY A 12 3.25 1.73 3.77
CA GLY A 12 3.59 0.39 3.30
C GLY A 12 4.83 -0.15 4.00
N ASN A 13 4.84 -1.43 4.33
CA ASN A 13 6.03 -2.15 4.80
C ASN A 13 6.27 -3.37 3.91
N CYS A 14 7.47 -3.46 3.32
CA CYS A 14 7.91 -4.56 2.48
C CYS A 14 9.06 -5.32 3.15
N ASN A 15 9.25 -6.60 2.82
CA ASN A 15 10.33 -7.44 3.35
C ASN A 15 11.75 -6.98 2.94
N CYS A 16 11.87 -6.11 1.92
CA CYS A 16 13.16 -5.68 1.39
C CYS A 16 13.96 -4.76 2.33
N ASP A 17 15.25 -4.58 2.04
CA ASP A 17 16.09 -3.53 2.63
C ASP A 17 15.55 -2.13 2.32
N TYR A 18 15.97 -1.10 3.07
CA TYR A 18 15.44 0.28 3.05
C TYR A 18 15.41 1.01 1.70
N GLY A 19 15.99 0.47 0.63
CA GLY A 19 15.81 1.02 -0.72
C GLY A 19 14.65 0.41 -1.49
N CYS A 20 14.14 -0.76 -1.08
CA CYS A 20 13.28 -1.66 -1.86
C CYS A 20 13.65 -1.67 -3.35
N PRO A 21 14.59 -2.53 -3.80
CA PRO A 21 15.16 -2.43 -5.15
C PRO A 21 14.11 -2.44 -6.29
N CYS A 22 12.91 -2.96 -6.04
CA CYS A 22 11.76 -2.88 -6.95
C CYS A 22 11.41 -1.45 -7.37
N GLN A 23 11.60 -0.45 -6.50
CA GLN A 23 11.38 0.97 -6.80
C GLN A 23 12.40 1.52 -7.82
N PHE A 24 13.46 0.76 -8.10
CA PHE A 24 14.53 1.09 -9.05
C PHE A 24 14.61 0.09 -10.21
N ASN A 25 13.51 -0.63 -10.51
CA ASN A 25 13.46 -1.68 -11.52
C ASN A 25 14.45 -2.85 -11.28
N ALA A 26 14.81 -3.11 -10.03
CA ALA A 26 15.62 -4.26 -9.64
C ALA A 26 14.80 -5.33 -8.91
N LEU A 27 15.37 -6.51 -8.75
CA LEU A 27 14.72 -7.66 -8.10
C LEU A 27 14.62 -7.46 -6.58
N PRO A 28 13.60 -8.04 -5.91
CA PRO A 28 13.46 -7.92 -4.46
C PRO A 28 14.68 -8.46 -3.72
N THR A 29 15.04 -7.83 -2.59
CA THR A 29 16.26 -8.13 -1.81
C THR A 29 16.39 -9.62 -1.47
N HIS A 30 15.28 -10.29 -1.14
CA HIS A 30 15.27 -11.66 -0.61
C HIS A 30 14.67 -12.68 -1.58
N GLY A 31 14.50 -12.32 -2.87
CA GLY A 31 13.90 -13.18 -3.88
C GLY A 31 12.37 -13.20 -3.87
N SER A 32 11.73 -13.24 -2.70
CA SER A 32 10.26 -13.08 -2.55
C SER A 32 9.85 -11.63 -2.34
N CYS A 33 8.59 -11.32 -2.60
CA CYS A 33 7.98 -10.01 -2.31
C CYS A 33 6.83 -10.18 -1.31
N GLU A 34 6.93 -9.53 -0.16
CA GLU A 34 5.93 -9.61 0.91
C GLU A 34 5.66 -8.21 1.44
N ALA A 35 4.38 -7.82 1.54
CA ALA A 35 4.05 -6.49 2.03
C ALA A 35 2.69 -6.41 2.73
N ALA A 36 2.60 -5.48 3.66
CA ALA A 36 1.34 -4.97 4.19
C ALA A 36 1.28 -3.46 3.99
N VAL A 37 0.12 -2.96 3.57
CA VAL A 37 -0.10 -1.54 3.29
C VAL A 37 -1.43 -1.10 3.86
N GLY A 38 -1.46 0.09 4.47
CA GLY A 38 -2.68 0.78 4.88
C GLY A 38 -2.82 2.10 4.13
N TYR A 39 -4.05 2.44 3.78
CA TYR A 39 -4.41 3.63 3.03
C TYR A 39 -5.46 4.41 3.82
N GLN A 40 -5.20 5.69 4.07
CA GLN A 40 -6.20 6.68 4.46
C GLN A 40 -6.64 7.38 3.18
N ILE A 41 -7.93 7.30 2.85
CA ILE A 41 -8.52 8.12 1.79
C ILE A 41 -8.97 9.42 2.46
N ASN A 42 -8.38 10.54 2.08
CA ASN A 42 -8.72 11.85 2.61
C ASN A 42 -9.90 12.42 1.81
N GLU A 43 -9.83 12.31 0.49
CA GLU A 43 -10.83 12.79 -0.46
C GLU A 43 -10.97 11.80 -1.61
N GLY A 44 -12.18 11.51 -2.07
CA GLY A 44 -12.38 10.73 -3.27
C GLY A 44 -13.81 10.29 -3.55
N HIS A 45 -14.02 9.76 -4.76
CA HIS A 45 -15.31 9.29 -5.21
C HIS A 45 -15.19 8.10 -6.18
N PHE A 46 -16.29 7.37 -6.36
CA PHE A 46 -16.49 6.35 -7.37
C PHE A 46 -17.90 6.50 -7.95
N GLY A 47 -18.00 7.07 -9.15
CA GLY A 47 -19.27 7.60 -9.67
C GLY A 47 -19.80 8.66 -8.70
N ASP A 48 -21.02 8.44 -8.21
CA ASP A 48 -21.70 9.30 -7.23
C ASP A 48 -21.42 8.90 -5.76
N VAL A 49 -20.67 7.82 -5.52
CA VAL A 49 -20.36 7.32 -4.17
C VAL A 49 -19.13 8.07 -3.62
N SER A 50 -19.30 8.79 -2.51
CA SER A 50 -18.17 9.40 -1.78
C SER A 50 -17.38 8.35 -1.00
N LEU A 51 -16.05 8.44 -1.06
CA LEU A 51 -15.09 7.60 -0.35
C LEU A 51 -14.31 8.36 0.73
N ASP A 52 -14.74 9.58 1.04
CA ASP A 52 -14.04 10.49 1.94
C ASP A 52 -13.88 9.91 3.35
N GLY A 53 -12.67 10.03 3.90
CA GLY A 53 -12.36 9.59 5.26
C GLY A 53 -12.29 8.08 5.47
N LEU A 54 -12.60 7.27 4.45
CA LEU A 54 -12.53 5.81 4.54
C LEU A 54 -11.08 5.31 4.53
N ARG A 55 -10.92 4.07 4.97
CA ARG A 55 -9.64 3.38 4.99
C ARG A 55 -9.74 2.05 4.26
N ALA A 56 -8.61 1.66 3.71
CA ALA A 56 -8.40 0.33 3.17
C ALA A 56 -7.04 -0.19 3.61
N ALA A 57 -6.88 -1.50 3.60
CA ALA A 57 -5.60 -2.14 3.83
C ALA A 57 -5.45 -3.36 2.94
N MET A 58 -4.23 -3.80 2.76
CA MET A 58 -3.91 -4.94 1.92
C MET A 58 -2.71 -5.68 2.47
N VAL A 59 -2.78 -7.02 2.42
CA VAL A 59 -1.63 -7.90 2.64
C VAL A 59 -1.39 -8.68 1.36
N VAL A 60 -0.14 -8.70 0.89
CA VAL A 60 0.26 -9.35 -0.36
C VAL A 60 1.51 -10.20 -0.15
N TRP A 61 1.60 -11.27 -0.92
CA TRP A 61 2.74 -12.16 -0.93
C TRP A 61 2.95 -12.76 -2.32
N TRP A 62 4.19 -12.77 -2.79
CA TRP A 62 4.65 -13.47 -3.98
C TRP A 62 5.86 -14.35 -3.66
N PRO A 63 5.94 -15.57 -4.23
CA PRO A 63 7.08 -16.45 -4.06
C PRO A 63 8.36 -15.92 -4.72
N GLY A 64 8.22 -14.98 -5.65
CA GLY A 64 9.27 -14.38 -6.46
C GLY A 64 9.02 -12.88 -6.69
N PRO A 65 9.67 -12.30 -7.70
CA PRO A 65 9.35 -10.96 -8.18
C PRO A 65 7.88 -10.83 -8.61
N VAL A 66 7.26 -9.68 -8.35
CA VAL A 66 5.82 -9.45 -8.61
C VAL A 66 5.43 -9.78 -10.07
N HIS A 67 6.27 -9.42 -11.04
CA HIS A 67 5.99 -9.61 -12.47
C HIS A 67 5.98 -11.09 -12.93
N GLU A 68 6.49 -12.01 -12.12
CA GLU A 68 6.40 -13.46 -12.40
C GLU A 68 5.03 -14.04 -11.99
N GLY A 69 4.18 -13.24 -11.35
CA GLY A 69 2.85 -13.65 -10.91
C GLY A 69 2.89 -14.64 -9.76
N ASN A 70 1.87 -15.50 -9.67
CA ASN A 70 1.68 -16.48 -8.58
C ASN A 70 1.48 -15.87 -7.18
N GLY A 71 1.08 -14.59 -7.15
CA GLY A 71 0.78 -13.88 -5.91
C GLY A 71 -0.51 -14.28 -5.22
N LYS A 72 -0.57 -13.91 -3.94
CA LYS A 72 -1.76 -13.93 -3.11
C LYS A 72 -2.02 -12.52 -2.58
N MET A 73 -3.27 -12.11 -2.57
CA MET A 73 -3.68 -10.85 -1.96
C MET A 73 -4.90 -11.02 -1.06
N GLN A 74 -4.92 -10.24 0.01
CA GLN A 74 -6.04 -10.06 0.92
C GLN A 74 -6.35 -8.57 1.01
N ILE A 75 -7.56 -8.17 0.61
CA ILE A 75 -8.04 -6.79 0.77
C ILE A 75 -8.84 -6.71 2.07
N ILE A 76 -8.72 -5.58 2.75
CA ILE A 76 -9.50 -5.21 3.91
C ILE A 76 -10.07 -3.81 3.66
N VAL A 77 -11.38 -3.66 3.83
CA VAL A 77 -12.05 -2.37 3.81
C VAL A 77 -12.54 -2.05 5.22
N ASP A 78 -12.43 -0.79 5.63
CA ASP A 78 -12.90 -0.34 6.93
C ASP A 78 -14.40 -0.65 7.10
N GLU A 79 -14.77 -1.24 8.24
CA GLU A 79 -16.15 -1.61 8.57
C GLU A 79 -17.12 -0.42 8.60
N LYS A 80 -16.61 0.82 8.67
CA LYS A 80 -17.41 2.04 8.55
C LYS A 80 -17.96 2.26 7.14
N ALA A 81 -17.38 1.62 6.11
CA ALA A 81 -17.90 1.70 4.76
C ALA A 81 -19.26 1.00 4.66
N ASN A 82 -20.24 1.67 4.09
CA ASN A 82 -21.49 1.03 3.68
C ASN A 82 -21.24 0.09 2.47
N ASP A 83 -22.27 -0.63 2.04
CA ASP A 83 -22.12 -1.63 0.98
C ASP A 83 -21.65 -1.03 -0.36
N GLU A 84 -22.22 0.09 -0.78
CA GLU A 84 -21.80 0.79 -2.02
C GLU A 84 -20.36 1.29 -1.97
N GLN A 85 -19.94 1.84 -0.83
CA GLN A 85 -18.56 2.29 -0.58
C GLN A 85 -17.58 1.13 -0.56
N ARG A 86 -17.98 0.01 0.05
CA ARG A 86 -17.16 -1.21 0.12
C ARG A 86 -16.93 -1.77 -1.27
N ASP A 87 -17.99 -1.91 -2.06
CA ASP A 87 -17.91 -2.39 -3.44
C ASP A 87 -17.06 -1.47 -4.31
N ALA A 88 -17.20 -0.15 -4.15
CA ALA A 88 -16.36 0.83 -4.84
C ALA A 88 -14.86 0.69 -4.51
N ILE A 89 -14.50 0.60 -3.22
CA ILE A 89 -13.09 0.43 -2.81
C ILE A 89 -12.53 -0.91 -3.32
N VAL A 90 -13.31 -1.99 -3.24
CA VAL A 90 -12.91 -3.30 -3.75
C VAL A 90 -12.66 -3.25 -5.25
N SER A 91 -13.55 -2.59 -6.00
CA SER A 91 -13.41 -2.42 -7.45
C SER A 91 -12.11 -1.69 -7.80
N ILE A 92 -11.83 -0.56 -7.13
CA ILE A 92 -10.57 0.20 -7.31
C ILE A 92 -9.34 -0.67 -6.99
N ILE A 93 -9.31 -1.36 -5.84
CA ILE A 93 -8.14 -2.14 -5.41
C ILE A 93 -7.94 -3.41 -6.26
N HIS A 94 -9.01 -3.98 -6.80
CA HIS A 94 -8.90 -5.04 -7.80
C HIS A 94 -8.49 -4.53 -9.18
N GLY A 95 -8.32 -3.21 -9.36
CA GLY A 95 -7.98 -2.59 -10.62
C GLY A 95 -9.10 -2.69 -11.65
N GLU A 96 -10.33 -2.91 -11.20
CA GLU A 96 -11.51 -2.75 -12.01
C GLU A 96 -11.75 -1.26 -12.26
N GLU A 97 -12.57 -0.95 -13.26
CA GLU A 97 -12.84 0.44 -13.66
C GLU A 97 -11.56 1.28 -13.85
N THR A 98 -10.47 0.66 -14.28
CA THR A 98 -9.14 1.28 -14.39
C THR A 98 -8.47 0.80 -15.67
N ASP A 99 -7.70 1.66 -16.33
CA ASP A 99 -6.87 1.26 -17.46
C ASP A 99 -5.89 0.15 -17.02
N PRO A 100 -5.79 -0.97 -17.75
CA PRO A 100 -4.95 -2.09 -17.33
C PRO A 100 -3.51 -1.66 -17.03
N MET A 101 -2.99 -2.07 -15.86
CA MET A 101 -1.62 -1.79 -15.41
C MET A 101 -1.30 -0.30 -15.19
N SER A 102 -2.29 0.59 -15.14
CA SER A 102 -2.06 2.03 -14.90
C SER A 102 -1.89 2.39 -13.42
N THR A 103 -2.33 1.53 -12.50
CA THR A 103 -2.24 1.73 -11.04
C THR A 103 -1.48 0.58 -10.37
N VAL A 104 -0.85 0.84 -9.22
CA VAL A 104 -0.25 -0.22 -8.38
C VAL A 104 -1.25 -1.33 -8.05
N TRP A 105 -2.51 -0.97 -7.79
CA TRP A 105 -3.57 -1.92 -7.48
C TRP A 105 -3.92 -2.81 -8.67
N SER A 106 -4.04 -2.25 -9.87
CA SER A 106 -4.26 -3.02 -11.11
C SER A 106 -3.11 -3.98 -11.38
N VAL A 107 -1.86 -3.54 -11.22
CA VAL A 107 -0.67 -4.39 -11.34
C VAL A 107 -0.72 -5.55 -10.34
N TYR A 108 -0.93 -5.25 -9.06
CA TYR A 108 -0.91 -6.27 -8.01
C TYR A 108 -2.06 -7.26 -8.14
N SER A 109 -3.27 -6.78 -8.45
CA SER A 109 -4.44 -7.61 -8.70
C SER A 109 -4.22 -8.54 -9.88
N THR A 110 -3.61 -8.06 -10.97
CA THR A 110 -3.30 -8.87 -12.16
C THR A 110 -2.26 -9.96 -11.83
N MET A 111 -1.26 -9.65 -11.00
CA MET A 111 -0.20 -10.58 -10.61
C MET A 111 -0.58 -11.53 -9.47
N CYS A 112 -1.79 -11.39 -8.91
CA CYS A 112 -2.35 -12.26 -7.88
C CYS A 112 -3.46 -13.14 -8.44
N PRO A 113 -3.16 -14.37 -8.92
CA PRO A 113 -4.18 -15.33 -9.30
C PRO A 113 -5.02 -15.81 -8.09
N THR A 114 -4.45 -15.75 -6.88
CA THR A 114 -5.19 -16.05 -5.65
C THR A 114 -5.64 -14.76 -4.98
N LYS A 115 -6.92 -14.43 -5.11
CA LYS A 115 -7.56 -13.32 -4.39
C LYS A 115 -8.40 -13.91 -3.27
N LEU A 116 -8.04 -13.60 -2.03
CA LEU A 116 -8.81 -14.03 -0.87
C LEU A 116 -10.05 -13.15 -0.70
N GLU A 117 -11.07 -13.67 -0.02
CA GLU A 117 -12.32 -12.94 0.24
C GLU A 117 -12.04 -11.63 0.96
N THR A 118 -12.49 -10.50 0.40
CA THR A 118 -12.35 -9.18 1.03
C THR A 118 -12.93 -9.19 2.45
N LEU A 119 -12.16 -8.68 3.40
CA LEU A 119 -12.61 -8.55 4.79
C LEU A 119 -13.19 -7.15 5.03
N SER A 120 -14.27 -7.08 5.81
CA SER A 120 -14.78 -5.84 6.39
C SER A 120 -14.43 -5.85 7.88
N LYS A 121 -13.44 -5.05 8.29
CA LYS A 121 -12.89 -5.03 9.67
C LYS A 121 -12.52 -3.60 10.07
N PRO A 122 -12.44 -3.27 11.37
CA PRO A 122 -11.95 -1.96 11.78
C PRO A 122 -10.48 -1.80 11.40
N ILE A 123 -10.13 -0.62 10.90
CA ILE A 123 -8.76 -0.26 10.54
C ILE A 123 -8.32 0.94 11.38
N GLU A 124 -7.41 0.72 12.32
CA GLU A 124 -6.68 1.82 12.97
C GLU A 124 -5.47 2.17 12.11
N LEU A 125 -5.37 3.44 11.73
CA LEU A 125 -4.29 3.95 10.89
C LEU A 125 -3.86 5.34 11.38
N GLU A 126 -2.57 5.47 11.67
CA GLU A 126 -1.89 6.71 12.00
C GLU A 126 -0.65 6.83 11.10
N ILE A 127 -0.50 7.97 10.43
CA ILE A 127 0.61 8.24 9.52
C ILE A 127 1.12 9.66 9.78
N ASP A 128 2.38 9.78 10.17
CA ASP A 128 3.15 11.01 10.10
C ASP A 128 4.25 10.82 9.06
N ILE A 129 4.00 11.33 7.86
CA ILE A 129 4.94 11.21 6.73
C ILE A 129 6.23 11.96 7.03
N GLU A 130 6.11 13.18 7.57
CA GLU A 130 7.27 14.03 7.82
C GLU A 130 8.14 13.38 8.88
N GLU A 131 7.58 12.81 9.93
CA GLU A 131 8.33 12.12 10.98
C GLU A 131 8.58 10.63 10.71
N ARG A 132 8.08 10.05 9.61
CA ARG A 132 8.20 8.62 9.27
C ARG A 132 7.78 7.73 10.45
N ILE A 133 6.72 8.13 11.15
CA ILE A 133 6.13 7.40 12.27
C ILE A 133 4.73 6.98 11.83
N GLY A 134 4.36 5.73 12.09
CA GLY A 134 3.00 5.31 11.81
C GLY A 134 2.66 3.97 12.40
N LYS A 135 1.37 3.69 12.41
CA LYS A 135 0.80 2.45 12.95
C LYS A 135 -0.36 2.01 12.08
N ILE A 136 -0.43 0.72 11.81
CA ILE A 136 -1.59 0.07 11.20
C ILE A 136 -2.02 -1.06 12.12
N SER A 137 -3.31 -1.17 12.42
CA SER A 137 -3.85 -2.31 13.13
C SER A 137 -5.16 -2.76 12.51
N VAL A 138 -5.20 -4.02 12.10
CA VAL A 138 -6.40 -4.71 11.64
C VAL A 138 -6.54 -5.99 12.47
N PRO A 139 -7.53 -6.07 13.38
CA PRO A 139 -7.66 -7.19 14.31
C PRO A 139 -7.70 -8.55 13.61
N ASP A 140 -6.92 -9.50 14.11
CA ASP A 140 -6.74 -10.86 13.59
C ASP A 140 -6.17 -10.95 12.16
N VAL A 141 -5.71 -9.84 11.58
CA VAL A 141 -5.11 -9.83 10.24
C VAL A 141 -3.64 -9.44 10.33
N PHE A 142 -3.33 -8.19 10.70
CA PHE A 142 -1.96 -7.72 10.85
C PHE A 142 -1.84 -6.46 11.72
N VAL A 143 -0.63 -6.24 12.22
CA VAL A 143 -0.21 -4.99 12.85
C VAL A 143 1.11 -4.55 12.24
N THR A 144 1.23 -3.27 11.91
CA THR A 144 2.46 -2.63 11.41
C THR A 144 2.83 -1.47 12.32
N SER A 145 4.12 -1.35 12.66
CA SER A 145 4.69 -0.21 13.36
C SER A 145 5.83 0.36 12.52
N GLY A 146 5.72 1.63 12.13
CA GLY A 146 6.72 2.37 11.37
C GLY A 146 7.48 3.37 12.24
N GLU A 147 8.78 3.47 12.00
CA GLU A 147 9.73 4.37 12.66
C GLU A 147 10.77 4.92 11.67
N PRO A 148 11.48 6.02 11.97
CA PRO A 148 12.59 6.47 11.14
C PRO A 148 13.72 5.45 11.05
N ILE A 149 14.42 5.43 9.92
CA ILE A 149 15.69 4.71 9.82
C ILE A 149 16.69 5.32 10.80
N ARG A 150 17.55 4.49 11.38
CA ARG A 150 18.66 4.92 12.26
C ARG A 150 19.99 4.53 11.68
N ASN A 151 20.97 5.41 11.83
CA ASN A 151 22.37 5.08 11.56
C ASN A 151 22.81 3.94 12.51
N PRO A 152 23.36 2.83 12.00
CA PRO A 152 23.69 1.66 12.83
C PRO A 152 24.86 1.89 13.79
N ILE A 153 25.68 2.92 13.56
CA ILE A 153 26.84 3.25 14.39
C ILE A 153 26.47 4.27 15.47
N THR A 154 25.71 5.32 15.11
CA THR A 154 25.43 6.45 16.01
C THR A 154 24.04 6.41 16.64
N GLY A 155 23.11 5.63 16.09
CA GLY A 155 21.70 5.63 16.49
C GLY A 155 20.92 6.89 16.08
N ALA A 156 21.57 7.86 15.45
CA ALA A 156 20.95 9.07 14.95
C ALA A 156 19.91 8.74 13.87
N ILE A 157 18.83 9.54 13.84
CA ILE A 157 17.83 9.45 12.78
C ILE A 157 18.50 9.72 11.42
N HIS A 158 18.25 8.85 10.46
CA HIS A 158 18.62 9.01 9.07
C HIS A 158 17.36 9.20 8.24
N ARG A 159 17.36 10.21 7.38
CA ARG A 159 16.25 10.52 6.49
C ARG A 159 16.68 10.36 5.04
N ALA A 160 15.88 9.62 4.29
CA ALA A 160 16.01 9.46 2.86
C ALA A 160 14.59 9.47 2.25
N ARG A 161 14.50 9.89 0.99
CA ARG A 161 13.26 9.87 0.22
C ARG A 161 13.52 9.32 -1.17
N ILE A 162 12.52 8.68 -1.74
CA ILE A 162 12.51 8.25 -3.14
C ILE A 162 11.59 9.19 -3.91
N ASP A 163 12.10 9.69 -5.04
CA ASP A 163 11.37 10.54 -5.99
C ASP A 163 11.24 9.77 -7.31
N LEU A 164 10.00 9.41 -7.66
CA LEU A 164 9.64 8.71 -8.89
C LEU A 164 8.72 9.62 -9.72
N PRO A 165 9.27 10.55 -10.53
CA PRO A 165 8.47 11.49 -11.33
C PRO A 165 7.51 10.81 -12.31
N TYR A 166 7.77 9.55 -12.64
CA TYR A 166 6.95 8.70 -13.49
C TYR A 166 6.53 7.38 -12.79
N GLY A 167 6.60 7.34 -11.46
CA GLY A 167 6.24 6.17 -10.65
C GLY A 167 4.75 5.84 -10.74
N PHE A 168 4.40 4.57 -10.60
CA PHE A 168 3.01 4.10 -10.72
C PHE A 168 2.30 3.92 -9.36
N GLU A 169 3.04 4.07 -8.26
CA GLU A 169 2.56 3.89 -6.88
C GLU A 169 2.50 5.21 -6.11
N TYR A 170 3.55 6.01 -6.22
CA TYR A 170 3.68 7.35 -5.64
C TYR A 170 4.66 8.20 -6.46
N ASP A 171 4.56 9.52 -6.31
CA ASP A 171 5.59 10.44 -6.85
C ASP A 171 6.74 10.60 -5.85
N ILE A 172 6.45 10.83 -4.56
CA ILE A 172 7.46 10.96 -3.50
C ILE A 172 7.06 10.08 -2.31
N ALA A 173 8.02 9.31 -1.81
CA ALA A 173 7.91 8.59 -0.54
C ALA A 173 9.05 8.97 0.41
N GLU A 174 8.70 9.32 1.65
CA GLU A 174 9.65 9.34 2.76
C GLU A 174 9.90 7.91 3.23
N ILE A 175 11.17 7.56 3.42
CA ILE A 175 11.56 6.18 3.72
C ILE A 175 11.83 6.02 5.20
N GLY A 176 11.21 5.00 5.78
CA GLY A 176 11.40 4.58 7.16
C GLY A 176 11.78 3.11 7.29
N SER A 177 11.75 2.65 8.53
CA SER A 177 11.84 1.27 8.94
C SER A 177 10.50 0.84 9.52
N ALA A 178 9.98 -0.33 9.15
CA ALA A 178 8.78 -0.85 9.78
C ALA A 178 8.91 -2.33 10.10
N SER A 179 8.10 -2.76 11.06
CA SER A 179 7.89 -4.16 11.38
C SER A 179 6.41 -4.49 11.25
N THR A 180 6.11 -5.61 10.61
CA THR A 180 4.76 -6.11 10.41
C THR A 180 4.67 -7.55 10.89
N GLU A 181 3.66 -7.84 11.71
CA GLU A 181 3.26 -9.21 12.02
C GLU A 181 1.85 -9.42 11.48
N ALA A 182 1.70 -10.35 10.53
CA ALA A 182 0.41 -10.73 9.96
C ALA A 182 0.12 -12.19 10.33
N THR A 183 -1.01 -12.41 10.99
CA THR A 183 -1.43 -13.71 11.53
C THR A 183 -2.63 -14.31 10.80
N GLY A 184 -3.25 -13.54 9.89
CA GLY A 184 -4.38 -13.95 9.06
C GLY A 184 -4.01 -14.98 7.99
N ALA A 185 -4.79 -15.00 6.90
CA ALA A 185 -4.64 -15.99 5.83
C ALA A 185 -3.30 -15.89 5.08
N ILE A 186 -2.74 -14.67 4.96
CA ILE A 186 -1.37 -14.44 4.49
C ILE A 186 -0.54 -14.07 5.72
N LYS A 187 0.46 -14.89 6.04
CA LYS A 187 1.31 -14.71 7.21
C LYS A 187 2.60 -14.00 6.83
N LEU A 188 2.92 -12.93 7.55
CA LEU A 188 4.13 -12.12 7.37
C LEU A 188 4.81 -11.93 8.72
N SER A 189 6.14 -11.96 8.75
CA SER A 189 6.93 -11.53 9.93
C SER A 189 8.11 -10.68 9.46
N LEU A 190 7.82 -9.39 9.25
CA LEU A 190 8.77 -8.40 8.77
C LEU A 190 9.35 -7.63 9.95
N LYS A 191 10.66 -7.47 9.99
CA LYS A 191 11.36 -6.82 11.11
C LYS A 191 12.32 -5.76 10.61
N LYS A 192 12.04 -4.51 10.97
CA LYS A 192 12.88 -3.36 10.66
C LYS A 192 13.34 -3.33 9.21
N SER A 193 12.39 -3.52 8.31
CA SER A 193 12.59 -3.55 6.87
C SER A 193 12.03 -2.28 6.22
N TYR A 194 12.11 -2.18 4.90
CA TYR A 194 11.62 -1.04 4.13
C TYR A 194 10.21 -0.61 4.56
N ALA A 195 10.08 0.67 4.89
CA ALA A 195 8.80 1.33 5.00
C ALA A 195 8.75 2.54 4.07
N GLN A 196 7.59 2.78 3.47
CA GLN A 196 7.32 4.00 2.73
C GLN A 196 6.14 4.73 3.36
N PHE A 197 6.29 6.04 3.45
CA PHE A 197 5.27 6.98 3.90
C PHE A 197 5.07 7.96 2.76
N ASN A 198 3.89 7.92 2.13
CA ASN A 198 3.66 8.70 0.93
C ASN A 198 2.24 9.24 0.86
N LYS A 199 2.10 10.33 0.12
CA LYS A 199 0.79 10.74 -0.39
C LYS A 199 0.52 9.99 -1.68
N PHE A 200 -0.74 9.72 -1.97
CA PHE A 200 -1.18 9.21 -3.27
C PHE A 200 -2.31 10.07 -3.81
N HIS A 201 -2.38 10.16 -5.14
CA HIS A 201 -3.47 10.79 -5.87
C HIS A 201 -3.63 10.02 -7.17
N MET A 202 -4.71 9.25 -7.29
CA MET A 202 -4.89 8.29 -8.36
C MET A 202 -6.32 8.32 -8.91
N ASN A 203 -6.46 8.05 -10.21
CA ASN A 203 -7.75 7.90 -10.88
C ASN A 203 -7.73 6.71 -11.85
N ASN A 204 -8.79 6.57 -12.65
CA ASN A 204 -8.96 5.54 -13.68
C ASN A 204 -7.73 5.31 -14.58
N ASN A 205 -6.87 6.31 -14.78
CA ASN A 205 -5.75 6.29 -15.72
C ASN A 205 -4.38 6.23 -15.02
N GLY A 206 -4.35 6.02 -13.70
CA GLY A 206 -3.11 6.03 -12.91
C GLY A 206 -2.91 7.30 -12.10
N PRO A 207 -1.66 7.60 -11.71
CA PRO A 207 -1.31 8.76 -10.89
C PRO A 207 -1.72 10.08 -11.55
N VAL A 208 -2.45 10.91 -10.81
CA VAL A 208 -2.84 12.24 -11.26
C VAL A 208 -1.74 13.22 -10.91
N ARG A 209 -0.97 13.61 -11.91
CA ARG A 209 0.11 14.58 -11.74
C ARG A 209 -0.36 15.97 -12.15
N LYS A 210 0.07 17.00 -11.42
CA LYS A 210 -0.04 18.37 -11.93
C LYS A 210 0.80 18.46 -13.20
N ALA A 211 0.25 19.03 -14.26
CA ALA A 211 1.02 19.33 -15.46
C ALA A 211 2.26 20.14 -15.06
N ALA A 212 3.43 19.67 -15.49
CA ALA A 212 4.72 20.30 -15.22
C ALA A 212 4.84 21.68 -15.86
#